data_AF-A0A834M1P4-F1
#
_entry.id   AF-A0A834M1P4-F1
#
_cell.length_a   1.000
_cell.length_b   1.000
_cell.length_c   1.000
_cell.angle_alpha   90.00
_cell.angle_beta   90.00
_cell.angle_gamma   90.00
#
_symmetry.space_group_name_H-M   'P 1'
#
loop_
_entity.id
_entity.type
_entity.pdbx_description
1 polymer ?
#
loop_
_entity_poly.entity_id
_entity_poly.type
_entity_poly.pdbx_seq_one_letter_code
_entity_poly.pdbx_strand_id
1 'polypeptide(L)'
;CLLEKGEIAFLKHTTISDLLATREFSGIAPNQFELFCKDGTRRSLSDYESCNWGKVSSDTFVVSSAVPFDRREKFQRFLQKFADRYGRNGTGQFHDSQRKQEFDNFGNQIHPNQNHFDHTDNYLNNDPYTNRESDSYNQYQDRGSNRYKRQNYGYDQDQYNRNRYDDRYGNNQYSQDRYNDRYGQDPYNDPTDRNTHRQGSYQDQDRSGLFDQDRDSYYEYFSLFESSPRYGVRGNLLVTDSSVGIMPIPENLQTYQTFLADSHEVIMGVRRCPVERMTLCVTSDQEKDKCIKMKIALKAQLLKPELECYKGRSQIHCMQSIKAGTADVTVLDASDVYTAGLHFGLVPFISEVYNLEDADYYVVAVAKESDPDTELTYLRSKIPIKSWRFSLVLGG
;
A
#
# COMPACT_ATOMS: atom_id res chain seq x y z
N CYS A 1 0.63 -18.95 1.45
CA CYS A 1 -0.30 -18.80 2.61
C CYS A 1 -1.49 -19.76 2.54
N LEU A 2 -2.56 -19.45 1.79
CA LEU A 2 -3.78 -20.29 1.71
C LEU A 2 -3.48 -21.74 1.25
N LEU A 3 -2.54 -21.88 0.30
CA LEU A 3 -2.10 -23.17 -0.22
C LEU A 3 -1.19 -23.99 0.73
N GLU A 4 -0.70 -23.40 1.82
CA GLU A 4 0.43 -23.96 2.59
C GLU A 4 0.17 -24.08 4.09
N LYS A 5 -0.63 -23.17 4.67
CA LYS A 5 -0.73 -23.01 6.14
C LYS A 5 -2.05 -22.46 6.67
N GLY A 6 -2.77 -21.64 5.91
CA GLY A 6 -3.98 -20.95 6.39
C GLY A 6 -5.22 -21.48 5.71
N GLU A 7 -6.34 -21.51 6.43
CA GLU A 7 -7.62 -22.06 5.98
C GLU A 7 -8.50 -21.04 5.24
N ILE A 8 -8.26 -19.74 5.47
CA ILE A 8 -9.04 -18.62 4.92
C ILE A 8 -8.10 -17.52 4.44
N ALA A 9 -8.43 -16.85 3.32
CA ALA A 9 -7.74 -15.66 2.84
C ALA A 9 -8.73 -14.58 2.41
N PHE A 10 -8.47 -13.34 2.82
CA PHE A 10 -9.25 -12.16 2.42
C PHE A 10 -8.56 -11.46 1.25
N LEU A 11 -9.11 -11.60 0.05
CA LEU A 11 -8.49 -11.19 -1.22
C LEU A 11 -9.48 -10.38 -2.09
N LYS A 12 -8.99 -9.75 -3.17
CA LYS A 12 -9.88 -9.21 -4.22
C LYS A 12 -10.48 -10.39 -5.00
N HIS A 13 -11.69 -10.22 -5.55
CA HIS A 13 -12.36 -11.27 -6.33
C HIS A 13 -11.55 -11.74 -7.56
N THR A 14 -10.71 -10.87 -8.13
CA THR A 14 -9.82 -11.23 -9.26
C THR A 14 -8.57 -12.00 -8.84
N THR A 15 -8.13 -11.91 -7.58
CA THR A 15 -6.78 -12.33 -7.17
C THR A 15 -6.51 -13.82 -7.43
N ILE A 16 -7.50 -14.70 -7.26
CA ILE A 16 -7.31 -16.14 -7.53
C ILE A 16 -7.10 -16.35 -9.04
N SER A 17 -7.93 -15.77 -9.89
CA SER A 17 -7.78 -15.85 -11.35
C SER A 17 -6.45 -15.26 -11.84
N ASP A 18 -6.04 -14.12 -11.28
CA ASP A 18 -4.78 -13.44 -11.61
C ASP A 18 -3.56 -14.29 -11.21
N LEU A 19 -3.59 -14.94 -10.02
CA LEU A 19 -2.52 -15.82 -9.57
C LEU A 19 -2.44 -17.14 -10.35
N LEU A 20 -3.59 -17.76 -10.67
CA LEU A 20 -3.62 -19.00 -11.46
C LEU A 20 -3.20 -18.80 -12.93
N ALA A 21 -3.19 -17.56 -13.42
CA ALA A 21 -2.64 -17.20 -14.72
C ALA A 21 -1.09 -17.08 -14.72
N THR A 22 -0.43 -16.99 -13.55
CA THR A 22 1.03 -16.92 -13.50
C THR A 22 1.68 -18.31 -13.60
N ARG A 23 2.92 -18.36 -14.08
CA ARG A 23 3.71 -19.60 -14.17
C ARG A 23 4.06 -20.20 -12.80
N GLU A 24 3.87 -19.47 -11.70
CA GLU A 24 4.19 -19.93 -10.34
C GLU A 24 3.12 -20.90 -9.78
N PHE A 25 1.86 -20.76 -10.20
CA PHE A 25 0.73 -21.56 -9.72
C PHE A 25 0.08 -22.42 -10.81
N SER A 26 0.78 -22.63 -11.94
CA SER A 26 0.28 -23.41 -13.07
C SER A 26 0.00 -24.88 -12.66
N GLY A 27 -1.25 -25.31 -12.81
CA GLY A 27 -1.71 -26.67 -12.48
C GLY A 27 -2.69 -26.75 -11.31
N ILE A 28 -2.89 -25.65 -10.57
CA ILE A 28 -3.95 -25.54 -9.56
C ILE A 28 -5.28 -25.18 -10.26
N ALA A 29 -6.37 -25.87 -9.91
CA ALA A 29 -7.64 -25.69 -10.58
C ALA A 29 -8.55 -24.68 -9.83
N PRO A 30 -9.22 -23.72 -10.51
CA PRO A 30 -10.04 -22.71 -9.83
C PRO A 30 -11.18 -23.27 -8.98
N ASN A 31 -11.69 -24.46 -9.32
CA ASN A 31 -12.75 -25.16 -8.59
C ASN A 31 -12.31 -25.76 -7.25
N GLN A 32 -11.03 -25.65 -6.88
CA GLN A 32 -10.52 -26.03 -5.56
C GLN A 32 -10.77 -24.95 -4.50
N PHE A 33 -11.30 -23.79 -4.89
CA PHE A 33 -11.61 -22.67 -4.00
C PHE A 33 -13.10 -22.30 -4.05
N GLU A 34 -13.63 -21.92 -2.89
CA GLU A 34 -15.01 -21.44 -2.72
C GLU A 34 -14.98 -20.07 -2.04
N LEU A 35 -15.96 -19.23 -2.35
CA LEU A 35 -16.23 -18.00 -1.60
C LEU A 35 -17.00 -18.34 -0.32
N PHE A 36 -16.61 -17.73 0.79
CA PHE A 36 -17.36 -17.78 2.04
C PHE A 36 -18.24 -16.53 2.18
N CYS A 37 -19.55 -16.72 2.31
CA CYS A 37 -20.54 -15.64 2.22
C CYS A 37 -20.98 -15.13 3.61
N LYS A 38 -21.53 -13.91 3.67
CA LYS A 38 -22.01 -13.28 4.94
C LYS A 38 -23.17 -14.04 5.61
N ASP A 39 -23.94 -14.81 4.83
CA ASP A 39 -25.02 -15.67 5.30
C ASP A 39 -24.53 -17.04 5.81
N GLY A 40 -23.21 -17.25 5.86
CA GLY A 40 -22.59 -18.52 6.23
C GLY A 40 -22.56 -19.57 5.11
N THR A 41 -23.13 -19.28 3.94
CA THR A 41 -23.08 -20.19 2.79
C THR A 41 -21.71 -20.17 2.11
N ARG A 42 -21.47 -21.18 1.26
CA ARG A 42 -20.34 -21.21 0.33
C ARG A 42 -20.84 -21.17 -1.10
N ARG A 43 -20.09 -20.51 -1.99
CA ARG A 43 -20.44 -20.36 -3.41
C ARG A 43 -19.22 -20.44 -4.32
N SER A 44 -19.46 -20.60 -5.62
CA SER A 44 -18.42 -20.58 -6.65
C SER A 44 -17.72 -19.22 -6.68
N LEU A 45 -16.44 -19.21 -7.11
CA LEU A 45 -15.70 -17.96 -7.37
C LEU A 45 -16.41 -17.03 -8.36
N SER A 46 -17.23 -17.57 -9.26
CA SER A 46 -18.07 -16.79 -10.20
C SER A 46 -19.10 -15.90 -9.51
N ASP A 47 -19.55 -16.26 -8.30
CA ASP A 47 -20.76 -15.71 -7.70
C ASP A 47 -20.46 -14.48 -6.82
N TYR A 48 -19.25 -13.92 -6.96
CA TYR A 48 -18.70 -12.84 -6.12
C TYR A 48 -19.58 -11.59 -6.05
N GLU A 49 -20.35 -11.28 -7.09
CA GLU A 49 -21.31 -10.15 -7.06
C GLU A 49 -22.39 -10.36 -5.98
N SER A 50 -22.83 -11.62 -5.78
CA SER A 50 -23.81 -12.01 -4.77
C SER A 50 -23.18 -12.43 -3.43
N CYS A 51 -21.93 -12.90 -3.45
CA CYS A 51 -21.19 -13.40 -2.30
C CYS A 51 -19.86 -12.65 -2.15
N ASN A 52 -19.91 -11.49 -1.51
CA ASN A 52 -18.74 -10.69 -1.15
C ASN A 52 -18.89 -10.11 0.26
N TRP A 53 -17.77 -9.69 0.84
CA TRP A 53 -17.72 -9.07 2.17
C TRP A 53 -17.97 -7.55 2.11
N GLY A 54 -17.82 -6.94 0.93
CA GLY A 54 -18.16 -5.55 0.65
C GLY A 54 -17.55 -5.10 -0.68
N LYS A 55 -18.00 -3.95 -1.17
CA LYS A 55 -17.38 -3.26 -2.31
C LYS A 55 -16.41 -2.20 -1.78
N VAL A 56 -15.20 -2.15 -2.33
CA VAL A 56 -14.15 -1.18 -1.97
C VAL A 56 -13.71 -0.41 -3.21
N SER A 57 -13.21 0.81 -3.01
CA SER A 57 -12.61 1.61 -4.09
C SER A 57 -11.38 0.90 -4.67
N SER A 58 -11.14 1.06 -5.98
CA SER A 58 -10.01 0.46 -6.67
C SER A 58 -8.68 1.12 -6.28
N ASP A 59 -7.57 0.45 -6.62
CA ASP A 59 -6.24 1.06 -6.54
C ASP A 59 -6.21 2.33 -7.40
N THR A 60 -5.54 3.39 -6.92
CA THR A 60 -5.52 4.70 -7.58
C THR A 60 -4.14 5.34 -7.57
N PHE A 61 -3.85 6.09 -8.63
CA PHE A 61 -2.74 7.03 -8.63
C PHE A 61 -3.03 8.19 -7.66
N VAL A 62 -1.99 8.64 -6.95
CA VAL A 62 -2.07 9.74 -5.99
C VAL A 62 -1.02 10.79 -6.31
N VAL A 63 -1.33 12.05 -5.99
CA VAL A 63 -0.45 13.20 -6.18
C VAL A 63 -0.56 14.10 -4.94
N SER A 64 0.47 14.88 -4.62
CA SER A 64 0.40 15.83 -3.51
C SER A 64 -0.79 16.79 -3.64
N SER A 65 -1.51 17.03 -2.55
CA SER A 65 -2.63 17.98 -2.48
C SER A 65 -2.23 19.43 -2.79
N ALA A 66 -0.94 19.75 -2.77
CA ALA A 66 -0.40 21.05 -3.21
C ALA A 66 -0.36 21.21 -4.75
N VAL A 67 -0.62 20.16 -5.54
CA VAL A 67 -0.65 20.24 -7.00
C VAL A 67 -1.99 20.84 -7.47
N PRO A 68 -1.98 21.96 -8.22
CA PRO A 68 -3.21 22.63 -8.66
C PRO A 68 -4.03 21.75 -9.61
N PHE A 69 -5.34 22.01 -9.66
CA PHE A 69 -6.29 21.18 -10.41
C PHE A 69 -5.97 21.09 -11.91
N ASP A 70 -5.59 22.20 -12.54
CA ASP A 70 -5.21 22.23 -13.96
C ASP A 70 -4.05 21.27 -14.29
N ARG A 71 -3.13 21.07 -13.33
CA ARG A 71 -2.00 20.16 -13.46
C ARG A 71 -2.40 18.71 -13.17
N ARG A 72 -3.30 18.49 -12.21
CA ARG A 72 -3.94 17.18 -11.95
C ARG A 72 -4.71 16.69 -13.18
N GLU A 73 -5.48 17.55 -13.84
CA GLU A 73 -6.20 17.24 -15.08
C GLU A 73 -5.26 16.84 -16.22
N LYS A 74 -4.13 17.55 -16.40
CA LYS A 74 -3.10 17.21 -17.39
C LYS A 74 -2.50 15.82 -17.14
N PHE A 75 -2.24 15.47 -15.88
CA PHE A 75 -1.77 14.13 -15.51
C PHE A 75 -2.83 13.05 -15.75
N GLN A 76 -4.10 13.31 -15.43
CA GLN A 76 -5.21 12.39 -15.72
C GLN A 76 -5.33 12.11 -17.23
N ARG A 77 -5.32 13.15 -18.06
CA ARG A 77 -5.37 13.04 -19.53
C ARG A 77 -4.15 12.31 -20.10
N PHE A 78 -2.98 12.45 -19.50
CA PHE A 78 -1.78 11.71 -19.88
C PHE A 78 -1.91 10.22 -19.55
N LEU A 79 -2.25 9.87 -18.30
CA LEU A 79 -2.40 8.48 -17.84
C LEU A 79 -3.51 7.73 -18.59
N GLN A 80 -4.62 8.40 -18.89
CA GLN A 80 -5.68 7.84 -19.72
C GLN A 80 -5.16 7.51 -21.13
N LYS A 81 -4.55 8.46 -21.84
CA LYS A 81 -3.98 8.22 -23.18
C LYS A 81 -2.87 7.15 -23.19
N PHE A 82 -2.12 7.04 -22.09
CA PHE A 82 -1.10 6.00 -21.91
C PHE A 82 -1.76 4.62 -21.79
N ALA A 83 -2.81 4.48 -20.97
CA ALA A 83 -3.61 3.27 -20.90
C ALA A 83 -4.35 2.93 -22.20
N ASP A 84 -4.88 3.92 -22.92
CA ASP A 84 -5.56 3.70 -24.20
C ASP A 84 -4.58 3.20 -25.28
N ARG A 85 -3.31 3.63 -25.25
CA ARG A 85 -2.29 3.23 -26.23
C ARG A 85 -1.64 1.88 -25.94
N TYR A 86 -1.39 1.58 -24.66
CA TYR A 86 -0.62 0.42 -24.21
C TYR A 86 -1.43 -0.60 -23.39
N GLY A 87 -2.73 -0.40 -23.26
CA GLY A 87 -3.65 -1.37 -22.69
C GLY A 87 -3.95 -2.54 -23.64
N ARG A 88 -4.80 -3.46 -23.20
CA ARG A 88 -5.07 -4.75 -23.86
C ARG A 88 -5.58 -4.63 -25.31
N ASN A 89 -6.23 -3.52 -25.68
CA ASN A 89 -6.78 -3.25 -27.02
C ASN A 89 -6.13 -2.02 -27.70
N GLY A 90 -4.95 -1.60 -27.23
CA GLY A 90 -4.35 -0.34 -27.66
C GLY A 90 -3.75 -0.40 -29.07
N THR A 91 -3.87 0.70 -29.83
CA THR A 91 -3.34 0.79 -31.21
C THR A 91 -1.81 0.83 -31.31
N GLY A 92 -1.10 0.76 -30.18
CA GLY A 92 0.33 0.44 -30.14
C GLY A 92 0.64 -1.04 -30.40
N GLN A 93 -0.37 -1.91 -30.36
CA GLN A 93 -0.27 -3.29 -30.82
C GLN A 93 -0.47 -3.32 -32.35
N PHE A 94 0.63 -3.42 -33.10
CA PHE A 94 0.55 -3.77 -34.51
C PHE A 94 0.10 -5.23 -34.61
N HIS A 95 -1.14 -5.45 -35.05
CA HIS A 95 -1.62 -6.79 -35.40
C HIS A 95 -0.84 -7.32 -36.61
N ASP A 96 0.10 -8.23 -36.37
CA ASP A 96 0.77 -8.97 -37.45
C ASP A 96 -0.28 -9.80 -38.21
N SER A 97 -0.66 -9.26 -39.36
CA SER A 97 -1.70 -9.81 -40.20
C SER A 97 -1.08 -10.82 -41.14
N GLN A 98 -1.15 -12.09 -40.74
CA GLN A 98 -0.84 -13.29 -41.53
C GLN A 98 0.64 -13.71 -41.64
N ARG A 99 1.07 -14.57 -40.70
CA ARG A 99 1.80 -15.80 -41.06
C ARG A 99 1.13 -17.04 -40.48
N LYS A 100 0.16 -17.58 -41.22
CA LYS A 100 -0.06 -19.04 -41.17
C LYS A 100 1.17 -19.67 -41.83
N GLN A 101 1.96 -20.42 -41.06
CA GLN A 101 2.97 -21.29 -41.64
C GLN A 101 2.21 -22.46 -42.30
N GLU A 102 2.16 -22.47 -43.62
CA GLU A 102 1.67 -23.62 -44.37
C GLU A 102 2.79 -24.67 -44.43
N PHE A 103 2.53 -25.81 -43.80
CA PHE A 103 3.37 -27.00 -43.86
C PHE A 103 2.87 -27.89 -45.00
N ASP A 104 3.78 -28.61 -45.65
CA ASP A 104 3.37 -29.68 -46.56
C ASP A 104 2.79 -30.90 -45.79
N ASN A 105 2.17 -31.83 -46.51
CA ASN A 105 1.60 -33.07 -45.92
C ASN A 105 2.65 -34.02 -45.30
N PHE A 106 3.94 -33.66 -45.33
CA PHE A 106 5.05 -34.40 -44.72
C PHE A 106 5.73 -33.64 -43.57
N GLY A 107 5.22 -32.46 -43.21
CA GLY A 107 5.65 -31.69 -42.03
C GLY A 107 6.81 -30.73 -42.26
N ASN A 108 7.22 -30.46 -43.50
CA ASN A 108 8.28 -29.50 -43.79
C ASN A 108 7.74 -28.08 -43.96
N GLN A 109 8.51 -27.07 -43.52
CA GLN A 109 8.22 -25.66 -43.75
C GLN A 109 8.65 -25.24 -45.16
N ILE A 110 7.72 -24.67 -45.93
CA ILE A 110 8.02 -24.15 -47.28
C ILE A 110 8.61 -22.74 -47.16
N HIS A 111 9.92 -22.61 -47.38
CA HIS A 111 10.57 -21.31 -47.49
C HIS A 111 10.48 -20.76 -48.92
N PRO A 112 10.13 -19.49 -49.14
CA PRO A 112 10.30 -18.83 -50.44
C PRO A 112 11.80 -18.71 -50.78
N ASN A 113 12.19 -19.14 -51.98
CA ASN A 113 13.58 -19.13 -52.44
C ASN A 113 14.25 -17.74 -52.29
N GLN A 114 15.42 -17.71 -51.65
CA GLN A 114 16.40 -16.65 -51.87
C GLN A 114 17.22 -17.01 -53.11
N ASN A 115 17.35 -16.08 -54.05
CA ASN A 115 17.97 -16.35 -55.34
C ASN A 115 19.48 -16.64 -55.20
N HIS A 116 19.91 -17.74 -55.84
CA HIS A 116 21.30 -18.07 -56.07
C HIS A 116 21.90 -17.08 -57.07
N PHE A 117 23.13 -16.60 -56.82
CA PHE A 117 23.88 -15.81 -57.80
C PHE A 117 24.43 -16.75 -58.88
N ASP A 118 24.21 -16.41 -60.15
CA ASP A 118 25.03 -16.92 -61.25
C ASP A 118 25.36 -15.81 -62.25
N HIS A 119 26.62 -15.80 -62.68
CA HIS A 119 27.19 -14.79 -63.56
C HIS A 119 27.02 -15.21 -65.03
N THR A 120 26.58 -14.31 -65.92
CA THR A 120 26.96 -14.37 -67.34
C THR A 120 26.83 -13.00 -67.99
N ASP A 121 27.89 -12.55 -68.66
CA ASP A 121 27.86 -11.37 -69.51
C ASP A 121 27.13 -11.66 -70.84
N ASN A 122 26.43 -10.67 -71.38
CA ASN A 122 26.52 -10.38 -72.81
C ASN A 122 26.07 -8.96 -73.17
N TYR A 123 26.81 -8.38 -74.11
CA TYR A 123 26.57 -7.04 -74.67
C TYR A 123 25.33 -7.03 -75.57
N LEU A 124 24.63 -5.89 -75.66
CA LEU A 124 24.53 -5.10 -76.89
C LEU A 124 23.82 -3.74 -76.68
N ASN A 125 24.23 -2.76 -77.48
CA ASN A 125 23.79 -1.36 -77.41
C ASN A 125 22.34 -1.15 -77.90
N ASN A 126 21.68 -0.08 -77.44
CA ASN A 126 21.42 1.11 -78.29
C ASN A 126 20.56 2.18 -77.57
N ASP A 127 21.16 3.35 -77.33
CA ASP A 127 20.48 4.66 -77.38
C ASP A 127 20.35 5.06 -78.87
N PRO A 128 19.33 5.85 -79.32
CA PRO A 128 19.28 7.28 -78.96
C PRO A 128 17.89 7.99 -78.91
N TYR A 129 17.82 9.04 -78.08
CA TYR A 129 17.02 10.27 -78.16
C TYR A 129 15.75 10.34 -79.05
N THR A 130 14.62 10.78 -78.46
CA THR A 130 13.91 12.02 -78.89
C THR A 130 12.85 12.51 -77.89
N ASN A 131 12.59 13.82 -77.90
CA ASN A 131 11.69 14.53 -76.98
C ASN A 131 10.19 14.24 -77.23
N ARG A 132 9.38 14.28 -76.15
CA ARG A 132 8.12 15.05 -76.17
C ARG A 132 7.55 15.35 -74.78
N GLU A 133 7.39 16.63 -74.49
CA GLU A 133 6.48 17.14 -73.44
C GLU A 133 5.02 17.06 -73.95
N SER A 134 4.06 16.84 -73.05
CA SER A 134 2.63 17.14 -73.25
C SER A 134 1.90 17.20 -71.91
N ASP A 135 1.20 18.31 -71.68
CA ASP A 135 0.51 18.69 -70.45
C ASP A 135 -0.66 17.78 -70.02
N SER A 136 -0.96 17.76 -68.71
CA SER A 136 -2.28 18.26 -68.26
C SER A 136 -2.35 18.53 -66.76
N TYR A 137 -2.95 19.66 -66.37
CA TYR A 137 -3.24 20.06 -64.99
C TYR A 137 -4.67 20.60 -64.92
N ASN A 138 -5.42 20.22 -63.88
CA ASN A 138 -6.65 20.86 -63.41
C ASN A 138 -6.73 20.52 -61.91
N GLN A 139 -6.24 21.32 -60.96
CA GLN A 139 -6.70 22.66 -60.55
C GLN A 139 -8.21 22.72 -60.24
N TYR A 140 -8.55 22.96 -58.97
CA TYR A 140 -9.39 24.08 -58.50
C TYR A 140 -9.41 24.14 -56.97
N GLN A 141 -8.87 25.21 -56.39
CA GLN A 141 -9.32 25.76 -55.10
C GLN A 141 -9.13 27.28 -55.11
N ASP A 142 -10.16 28.00 -54.68
CA ASP A 142 -10.28 29.44 -54.85
C ASP A 142 -9.67 30.24 -53.68
N ARG A 143 -8.89 31.25 -54.08
CA ARG A 143 -8.86 32.66 -53.65
C ARG A 143 -9.21 33.07 -52.19
N GLY A 144 -8.29 33.87 -51.63
CA GLY A 144 -8.48 34.66 -50.42
C GLY A 144 -7.43 35.78 -50.21
N SER A 145 -7.17 36.62 -51.22
CA SER A 145 -6.30 37.83 -51.12
C SER A 145 -6.97 38.94 -50.29
N ASN A 146 -6.34 39.92 -49.61
CA ASN A 146 -5.16 40.78 -49.85
C ASN A 146 -4.66 41.35 -48.49
N ARG A 147 -3.37 41.60 -48.18
CA ARG A 147 -2.34 42.52 -48.77
C ARG A 147 -2.51 44.01 -48.37
N TYR A 148 -1.68 44.54 -47.43
CA TYR A 148 -0.71 45.67 -47.64
C TYR A 148 -0.14 46.39 -46.38
N LYS A 149 1.16 46.75 -46.48
CA LYS A 149 1.93 47.92 -45.92
C LYS A 149 2.42 47.99 -44.45
N ARG A 150 3.74 47.73 -44.33
CA ARG A 150 4.82 48.37 -43.52
C ARG A 150 4.52 49.65 -42.69
N GLN A 151 5.03 49.68 -41.45
CA GLN A 151 5.97 50.66 -40.80
C GLN A 151 6.00 50.42 -39.26
N ASN A 152 6.99 50.78 -38.42
CA ASN A 152 8.44 51.08 -38.54
C ASN A 152 9.12 51.03 -37.12
N TYR A 153 10.44 51.23 -36.98
CA TYR A 153 11.26 51.34 -35.73
C TYR A 153 11.46 50.02 -34.94
N GLY A 154 12.60 49.73 -34.27
CA GLY A 154 13.89 50.43 -34.17
C GLY A 154 14.48 50.40 -32.73
N TYR A 155 15.61 49.70 -32.53
CA TYR A 155 16.63 49.71 -31.42
C TYR A 155 16.26 50.31 -30.03
N ASP A 156 16.63 49.71 -28.88
CA ASP A 156 18.03 49.66 -28.39
C ASP A 156 18.31 48.71 -27.19
N GLN A 157 19.58 48.66 -26.76
CA GLN A 157 20.16 47.84 -25.68
C GLN A 157 20.45 48.65 -24.38
N ASP A 158 20.98 47.95 -23.35
CA ASP A 158 21.65 48.40 -22.10
C ASP A 158 20.91 48.03 -20.80
N GLN A 159 21.45 47.43 -19.73
CA GLN A 159 22.77 47.14 -19.12
C GLN A 159 22.88 47.75 -17.69
N TYR A 160 23.47 46.95 -16.79
CA TYR A 160 24.13 47.26 -15.50
C TYR A 160 23.43 47.24 -14.11
N ASN A 161 24.21 46.62 -13.20
CA ASN A 161 24.34 46.76 -11.73
C ASN A 161 23.23 46.20 -10.82
N ARG A 162 23.53 45.15 -10.03
CA ARG A 162 24.39 45.06 -8.81
C ARG A 162 23.73 45.64 -7.57
N ASN A 163 23.52 44.78 -6.56
CA ASN A 163 23.79 45.11 -5.16
C ASN A 163 24.25 43.86 -4.39
N ARG A 164 25.24 44.06 -3.51
CA ARG A 164 25.90 43.02 -2.69
C ARG A 164 26.46 43.69 -1.44
N TYR A 165 25.90 43.38 -0.28
CA TYR A 165 26.49 43.45 1.07
C TYR A 165 25.66 42.47 1.94
N ASP A 166 26.13 41.40 2.61
CA ASP A 166 27.31 41.08 3.47
C ASP A 166 26.95 41.15 4.98
N ASP A 167 27.83 40.63 5.85
CA ASP A 167 27.65 40.29 7.29
C ASP A 167 27.04 38.88 7.54
N ARG A 168 27.73 37.83 8.03
CA ARG A 168 29.01 37.62 8.76
C ARG A 168 28.97 37.89 10.27
N TYR A 169 28.92 36.84 11.09
CA TYR A 169 29.92 36.45 12.12
C TYR A 169 29.39 35.37 13.09
N GLY A 170 30.28 34.45 13.53
CA GLY A 170 29.99 33.43 14.55
C GLY A 170 30.90 32.20 14.41
N ASN A 171 32.04 32.19 15.12
CA ASN A 171 33.11 31.19 14.95
C ASN A 171 33.64 30.73 16.32
N ASN A 172 33.97 29.43 16.45
CA ASN A 172 34.89 28.79 17.42
C ASN A 172 34.90 27.27 17.06
N GLN A 173 36.00 26.66 16.59
CA GLN A 173 37.19 26.19 17.34
C GLN A 173 36.85 25.13 18.41
N TYR A 174 37.42 23.91 18.47
CA TYR A 174 38.55 23.24 17.78
C TYR A 174 38.10 21.82 17.27
N SER A 175 38.87 20.92 16.62
CA SER A 175 40.32 20.81 16.39
C SER A 175 40.69 20.05 15.08
N GLN A 176 41.90 19.48 15.04
CA GLN A 176 42.56 18.63 14.03
C GLN A 176 42.02 17.16 14.05
N ASP A 177 42.08 16.35 12.97
CA ASP A 177 43.28 15.97 12.20
C ASP A 177 43.18 16.00 10.65
N ARG A 178 44.35 15.95 10.01
CA ARG A 178 44.59 16.07 8.55
C ARG A 178 44.47 14.73 7.80
N TYR A 179 43.99 14.75 6.54
CA TYR A 179 44.84 14.74 5.33
C TYR A 179 44.03 14.96 4.04
N ASN A 180 44.68 15.46 2.98
CA ASN A 180 44.12 15.72 1.64
C ASN A 180 43.50 14.44 0.99
N ASP A 181 42.62 14.45 -0.03
CA ASP A 181 42.63 15.29 -1.24
C ASP A 181 41.30 15.22 -2.03
N ARG A 182 41.02 16.34 -2.73
CA ARG A 182 40.32 16.49 -4.03
C ARG A 182 39.55 15.29 -4.62
N TYR A 183 38.22 15.33 -4.61
CA TYR A 183 37.37 14.60 -5.57
C TYR A 183 36.31 15.47 -6.23
N GLY A 184 36.41 15.54 -7.55
CA GLY A 184 35.32 15.87 -8.46
C GLY A 184 35.66 15.24 -9.81
N GLN A 185 34.98 14.16 -10.17
CA GLN A 185 34.92 13.59 -11.52
C GLN A 185 33.81 12.53 -11.62
N ASP A 186 33.08 12.56 -12.74
CA ASP A 186 32.03 11.61 -13.09
C ASP A 186 32.57 10.18 -13.34
N PRO A 187 31.90 9.12 -12.85
CA PRO A 187 32.38 7.75 -12.99
C PRO A 187 31.72 6.96 -14.14
N TYR A 188 31.62 7.51 -15.36
CA TYR A 188 31.24 6.76 -16.55
C TYR A 188 31.99 7.22 -17.82
N ASN A 189 33.29 6.92 -17.88
CA ASN A 189 34.05 6.69 -19.12
C ASN A 189 35.46 6.16 -18.77
N ASP A 190 35.76 4.90 -19.12
CA ASP A 190 36.80 4.58 -20.10
C ASP A 190 36.67 3.10 -20.56
N PRO A 191 37.01 2.73 -21.81
CA PRO A 191 36.76 1.40 -22.35
C PRO A 191 38.00 0.48 -22.26
N THR A 192 37.81 -0.82 -22.47
CA THR A 192 38.74 -1.64 -23.27
C THR A 192 38.15 -3.02 -23.59
N ASP A 193 38.27 -3.41 -24.87
CA ASP A 193 37.91 -4.72 -25.38
C ASP A 193 38.65 -5.88 -24.69
N ARG A 194 37.90 -6.93 -24.32
CA ARG A 194 38.37 -8.31 -24.46
C ARG A 194 37.25 -9.27 -24.87
N ASN A 195 37.28 -9.65 -26.14
CA ASN A 195 36.66 -10.86 -26.68
C ASN A 195 36.79 -12.04 -25.72
N THR A 196 35.67 -12.52 -25.18
CA THR A 196 35.54 -13.92 -24.77
C THR A 196 34.21 -14.47 -25.31
N HIS A 197 34.30 -15.29 -26.35
CA HIS A 197 33.19 -16.15 -26.75
C HIS A 197 32.87 -17.10 -25.59
N ARG A 198 31.70 -16.93 -24.96
CA ARG A 198 31.17 -17.95 -24.05
C ARG A 198 29.70 -18.21 -24.37
N GLN A 199 29.47 -19.30 -25.09
CA GLN A 199 28.13 -19.83 -25.35
C GLN A 199 27.44 -20.10 -24.00
N GLY A 200 26.35 -19.40 -23.74
CA GLY A 200 25.43 -19.62 -22.63
C GLY A 200 24.04 -19.87 -23.19
N SER A 201 23.66 -21.14 -23.36
CA SER A 201 22.36 -21.51 -23.90
C SER A 201 21.24 -21.28 -22.88
N TYR A 202 20.60 -20.11 -22.94
CA TYR A 202 19.22 -19.94 -22.51
C TYR A 202 18.37 -19.67 -23.76
N GLN A 203 17.44 -20.58 -24.05
CA GLN A 203 16.55 -20.48 -25.18
C GLN A 203 15.36 -19.56 -24.82
N ASP A 204 15.53 -18.25 -25.02
CA ASP A 204 14.41 -17.30 -25.07
C ASP A 204 13.63 -17.49 -26.39
N GLN A 205 12.92 -18.60 -26.47
CA GLN A 205 11.90 -18.85 -27.50
C GLN A 205 10.61 -18.13 -27.09
N ASP A 206 10.52 -16.84 -27.41
CA ASP A 206 9.29 -16.11 -27.81
C ASP A 206 9.54 -14.59 -27.83
N ARG A 207 10.48 -14.13 -28.67
CA ARG A 207 10.66 -12.71 -28.98
C ARG A 207 10.20 -12.41 -30.41
N SER A 208 8.90 -12.17 -30.56
CA SER A 208 8.30 -11.57 -31.75
C SER A 208 8.41 -10.04 -31.64
N GLY A 209 9.48 -9.49 -32.21
CA GLY A 209 9.73 -8.05 -32.27
C GLY A 209 10.16 -7.65 -33.68
N LEU A 210 9.71 -6.47 -34.11
CA LEU A 210 10.05 -5.92 -35.43
C LEU A 210 11.46 -5.30 -35.38
N PHE A 211 12.28 -5.65 -36.37
CA PHE A 211 13.65 -5.15 -36.50
C PHE A 211 13.64 -3.85 -37.30
N ASP A 212 13.99 -2.73 -36.66
CA ASP A 212 14.15 -1.42 -37.33
C ASP A 212 15.57 -1.30 -37.88
N GLN A 213 15.69 -1.37 -39.21
CA GLN A 213 16.99 -1.36 -39.91
C GLN A 213 17.73 -0.01 -39.82
N ASP A 214 17.04 1.10 -39.51
CA ASP A 214 17.65 2.43 -39.47
C ASP A 214 18.29 2.79 -38.10
N ARG A 215 18.06 1.97 -37.05
CA ARG A 215 18.44 2.31 -35.66
C ARG A 215 19.13 1.23 -34.84
N ASP A 216 19.27 0.02 -35.38
CA ASP A 216 19.89 -1.14 -34.70
C ASP A 216 19.32 -1.36 -33.27
N SER A 217 18.01 -1.15 -33.12
CA SER A 217 17.32 -1.17 -31.83
C SER A 217 16.06 -2.04 -31.88
N TYR A 218 15.99 -3.02 -30.98
CA TYR A 218 14.86 -3.93 -30.86
C TYR A 218 13.72 -3.27 -30.05
N TYR A 219 12.61 -2.91 -30.72
CA TYR A 219 11.44 -2.37 -30.05
C TYR A 219 10.61 -3.49 -29.41
N GLU A 220 10.78 -3.68 -28.10
CA GLU A 220 9.96 -4.62 -27.32
C GLU A 220 8.57 -4.02 -27.03
N TYR A 221 7.51 -4.79 -27.29
CA TYR A 221 6.13 -4.32 -27.16
C TYR A 221 5.74 -4.05 -25.69
N PHE A 222 5.52 -2.78 -25.36
CA PHE A 222 5.07 -2.39 -24.03
C PHE A 222 3.57 -2.70 -23.82
N SER A 223 3.24 -3.41 -22.74
CA SER A 223 1.89 -3.78 -22.30
C SER A 223 1.68 -3.28 -20.87
N LEU A 224 0.70 -2.40 -20.65
CA LEU A 224 0.52 -1.75 -19.34
C LEU A 224 -0.13 -2.65 -18.29
N PHE A 225 -0.99 -3.58 -18.71
CA PHE A 225 -1.83 -4.41 -17.83
C PHE A 225 -1.44 -5.91 -17.91
N GLU A 226 -0.16 -6.19 -18.12
CA GLU A 226 0.36 -7.54 -18.28
C GLU A 226 1.79 -7.61 -17.72
N SER A 227 1.93 -8.11 -16.50
CA SER A 227 3.23 -8.22 -15.83
C SER A 227 3.92 -9.55 -16.12
N SER A 228 3.24 -10.67 -15.88
CA SER A 228 3.77 -12.02 -16.09
C SER A 228 3.11 -12.67 -17.32
N PRO A 229 3.86 -13.34 -18.21
CA PRO A 229 5.30 -13.64 -18.11
C PRO A 229 6.23 -12.53 -18.64
N ARG A 230 5.69 -11.47 -19.26
CA ARG A 230 6.42 -10.51 -20.10
C ARG A 230 7.55 -9.74 -19.41
N TYR A 231 7.32 -9.25 -18.20
CA TYR A 231 8.27 -8.47 -17.40
C TYR A 231 8.83 -9.25 -16.20
N GLY A 232 8.60 -10.56 -16.17
CA GLY A 232 9.08 -11.47 -15.13
C GLY A 232 8.00 -12.44 -14.64
N VAL A 233 8.31 -13.16 -13.56
CA VAL A 233 7.43 -14.20 -13.00
C VAL A 233 6.28 -13.61 -12.15
N ARG A 234 6.47 -12.40 -11.60
CA ARG A 234 5.52 -11.77 -10.67
C ARG A 234 4.44 -10.98 -11.42
N GLY A 235 3.19 -11.15 -10.98
CA GLY A 235 2.06 -10.32 -11.41
C GLY A 235 2.02 -8.94 -10.74
N ASN A 236 1.17 -8.06 -11.26
CA ASN A 236 0.78 -6.76 -10.70
C ASN A 236 1.93 -5.74 -10.52
N LEU A 237 2.81 -5.62 -11.52
CA LEU A 237 3.88 -4.63 -11.57
C LEU A 237 3.33 -3.27 -12.02
N LEU A 238 3.56 -2.22 -11.23
CA LEU A 238 3.03 -0.85 -11.38
C LEU A 238 1.50 -0.71 -11.23
N VAL A 239 0.73 -1.55 -11.91
CA VAL A 239 -0.75 -1.62 -11.88
C VAL A 239 -1.21 -3.08 -11.81
N THR A 240 -2.47 -3.32 -11.45
CA THR A 240 -3.02 -4.69 -11.39
C THR A 240 -3.19 -5.27 -12.79
N ASP A 241 -2.80 -6.53 -13.02
CA ASP A 241 -2.88 -7.18 -14.33
C ASP A 241 -4.33 -7.35 -14.81
N SER A 242 -5.29 -7.52 -13.91
CA SER A 242 -6.73 -7.54 -14.21
C SER A 242 -7.33 -6.18 -14.61
N SER A 243 -6.55 -5.10 -14.60
CA SER A 243 -7.01 -3.77 -15.04
C SER A 243 -7.28 -3.74 -16.54
N VAL A 244 -8.32 -3.01 -16.95
CA VAL A 244 -8.69 -2.83 -18.37
C VAL A 244 -8.45 -1.39 -18.85
N GLY A 245 -8.37 -0.42 -17.94
CA GLY A 245 -8.16 0.99 -18.26
C GLY A 245 -7.98 1.85 -17.00
N ILE A 246 -7.70 3.14 -17.19
CA ILE A 246 -7.57 4.14 -16.11
C ILE A 246 -8.62 5.23 -16.34
N MET A 247 -9.41 5.56 -15.31
CA MET A 247 -10.46 6.59 -15.38
C MET A 247 -10.10 7.83 -14.54
N PRO A 248 -10.32 9.07 -15.03
CA PRO A 248 -10.14 10.27 -14.23
C PRO A 248 -11.14 10.36 -13.07
N ILE A 249 -10.66 10.76 -11.89
CA ILE A 249 -11.51 11.02 -10.72
C ILE A 249 -11.98 12.49 -10.74
N PRO A 250 -13.29 12.78 -10.65
CA PRO A 250 -13.84 14.13 -10.57
C PRO A 250 -13.27 14.95 -9.39
N GLU A 251 -13.10 16.26 -9.53
CA GLU A 251 -12.40 17.09 -8.54
C GLU A 251 -12.96 16.96 -7.11
N ASN A 252 -14.29 16.97 -6.98
CA ASN A 252 -15.01 16.83 -5.71
C ASN A 252 -14.77 15.47 -5.01
N LEU A 253 -14.26 14.48 -5.73
CA LEU A 253 -13.91 13.14 -5.22
C LEU A 253 -12.40 12.96 -4.98
N GLN A 254 -11.55 13.98 -5.23
CA GLN A 254 -10.10 13.90 -5.05
C GLN A 254 -9.61 14.16 -3.61
N THR A 255 -10.41 13.84 -2.59
CA THR A 255 -9.96 13.75 -1.19
C THR A 255 -10.08 12.31 -0.71
N TYR A 256 -9.25 11.87 0.24
CA TYR A 256 -9.28 10.47 0.67
C TYR A 256 -10.63 10.09 1.31
N GLN A 257 -11.31 11.04 1.97
CA GLN A 257 -12.63 10.84 2.55
C GLN A 257 -13.68 10.63 1.46
N THR A 258 -13.71 11.49 0.43
CA THR A 258 -14.72 11.39 -0.65
C THR A 258 -14.43 10.25 -1.63
N PHE A 259 -13.17 9.87 -1.82
CA PHE A 259 -12.77 8.72 -2.64
C PHE A 259 -13.10 7.36 -1.99
N LEU A 260 -12.97 7.26 -0.66
CA LEU A 260 -13.27 6.02 0.08
C LEU A 260 -14.75 5.91 0.46
N ALA A 261 -15.49 7.03 0.53
CA ALA A 261 -16.93 7.09 0.82
C ALA A 261 -17.32 6.16 2.00
N ASP A 262 -18.22 5.20 1.78
CA ASP A 262 -18.71 4.24 2.78
C ASP A 262 -17.58 3.49 3.50
N SER A 263 -16.47 3.19 2.81
CA SER A 263 -15.30 2.52 3.41
C SER A 263 -14.61 3.39 4.47
N HIS A 264 -14.65 4.71 4.33
CA HIS A 264 -14.11 5.63 5.33
C HIS A 264 -14.91 5.58 6.64
N GLU A 265 -16.24 5.43 6.56
CA GLU A 265 -17.09 5.30 7.75
C GLU A 265 -16.81 3.98 8.49
N VAL A 266 -16.66 2.86 7.77
CA VAL A 266 -16.30 1.57 8.38
C VAL A 266 -14.93 1.64 9.07
N ILE A 267 -13.91 2.20 8.41
CA ILE A 267 -12.56 2.39 8.99
C ILE A 267 -12.62 3.25 10.25
N MET A 268 -13.41 4.32 10.24
CA MET A 268 -13.57 5.19 11.41
C MET A 268 -14.43 4.58 12.51
N GLY A 269 -15.42 3.73 12.16
CA GLY A 269 -16.24 2.99 13.10
C GLY A 269 -15.42 2.01 13.93
N VAL A 270 -14.58 1.19 13.29
CA VAL A 270 -13.67 0.24 13.98
C VAL A 270 -12.67 0.98 14.89
N ARG A 271 -12.31 2.22 14.56
CA ARG A 271 -11.41 3.07 15.37
C ARG A 271 -12.11 3.86 16.49
N ARG A 272 -13.44 3.88 16.55
CA ARG A 272 -14.20 4.63 17.55
C ARG A 272 -14.68 3.69 18.65
N CYS A 273 -14.19 3.89 19.87
CA CYS A 273 -14.95 3.44 21.03
C CYS A 273 -16.22 4.31 21.12
N PRO A 274 -17.42 3.73 21.31
CA PRO A 274 -18.65 4.50 21.52
C PRO A 274 -18.64 5.29 22.84
N VAL A 275 -17.74 4.94 23.76
CA VAL A 275 -17.47 5.68 25.00
C VAL A 275 -16.33 6.67 24.73
N GLU A 276 -16.59 7.97 24.89
CA GLU A 276 -15.58 9.00 24.65
C GLU A 276 -14.61 9.18 25.82
N ARG A 277 -15.09 9.02 27.06
CA ARG A 277 -14.37 9.25 28.32
C ARG A 277 -14.72 8.21 29.38
N MET A 278 -13.79 7.92 30.28
CA MET A 278 -13.99 7.05 31.43
C MET A 278 -13.22 7.56 32.64
N THR A 279 -13.87 7.66 33.78
CA THR A 279 -13.37 8.24 35.02
C THR A 279 -13.07 7.14 36.04
N LEU A 280 -11.78 6.88 36.27
CA LEU A 280 -11.32 5.93 37.27
C LEU A 280 -11.23 6.61 38.64
N CYS A 281 -12.01 6.13 39.61
CA CYS A 281 -11.88 6.51 41.00
C CYS A 281 -10.71 5.77 41.66
N VAL A 282 -9.91 6.51 42.42
CA VAL A 282 -8.78 6.01 43.22
C VAL A 282 -8.84 6.61 44.61
N THR A 283 -8.20 5.97 45.61
CA THR A 283 -8.33 6.40 47.02
C THR A 283 -7.09 7.11 47.55
N SER A 284 -5.90 6.74 47.07
CA SER A 284 -4.61 7.29 47.49
C SER A 284 -4.00 8.25 46.46
N ASP A 285 -3.06 9.10 46.90
CA ASP A 285 -2.30 9.95 45.97
C ASP A 285 -1.37 9.13 45.08
N GLN A 286 -0.82 8.03 45.59
CA GLN A 286 0.04 7.11 44.84
C GLN A 286 -0.72 6.42 43.70
N GLU A 287 -1.97 5.99 43.95
CA GLU A 287 -2.86 5.49 42.89
C GLU A 287 -3.24 6.58 41.89
N LYS A 288 -3.44 7.83 42.35
CA LYS A 288 -3.72 8.97 41.47
C LYS A 288 -2.57 9.26 40.52
N ASP A 289 -1.34 9.27 41.01
CA ASP A 289 -0.14 9.44 40.19
C ASP A 289 0.04 8.28 39.20
N LYS A 290 -0.25 7.04 39.62
CA LYS A 290 -0.28 5.87 38.73
C LYS A 290 -1.35 6.01 37.64
N CYS A 291 -2.56 6.46 38.00
CA CYS A 291 -3.66 6.73 37.07
C CYS A 291 -3.30 7.83 36.06
N ILE A 292 -2.67 8.92 36.49
CA ILE A 292 -2.22 10.00 35.59
C ILE A 292 -1.18 9.50 34.59
N LYS A 293 -0.21 8.68 35.03
CA LYS A 293 0.76 8.04 34.12
C LYS A 293 0.07 7.09 33.13
N MET A 294 -0.91 6.30 33.59
CA MET A 294 -1.72 5.43 32.74
C MET A 294 -2.52 6.22 31.69
N LYS A 295 -3.16 7.33 32.08
CA LYS A 295 -3.85 8.26 31.17
C LYS A 295 -2.94 8.75 30.05
N ILE A 296 -1.70 9.14 30.38
CA ILE A 296 -0.73 9.64 29.40
C ILE A 296 -0.30 8.51 28.44
N ALA A 297 -0.01 7.31 28.97
CA ALA A 297 0.38 6.16 28.15
C ALA A 297 -0.73 5.72 27.16
N LEU A 298 -1.97 5.62 27.63
CA LEU A 298 -3.13 5.30 26.78
C LEU A 298 -3.35 6.36 25.70
N LYS A 299 -3.25 7.64 26.04
CA LYS A 299 -3.39 8.75 25.10
C LYS A 299 -2.28 8.77 24.04
N ALA A 300 -1.05 8.41 24.41
CA ALA A 300 0.07 8.31 23.46
C ALA A 300 -0.13 7.18 22.42
N GLN A 301 -0.83 6.11 22.79
CA GLN A 301 -1.20 5.01 21.89
C GLN A 301 -2.52 5.25 21.13
N LEU A 302 -3.09 6.46 21.21
CA LEU A 302 -4.37 6.85 20.58
C LEU A 302 -5.56 5.97 20.98
N LEU A 303 -5.50 5.32 22.15
CA LEU A 303 -6.58 4.48 22.67
C LEU A 303 -7.74 5.34 23.21
N LYS A 304 -8.96 4.81 23.07
CA LYS A 304 -10.21 5.39 23.59
C LYS A 304 -10.91 4.36 24.49
N PRO A 305 -11.69 4.76 25.51
CA PRO A 305 -12.02 6.14 25.92
C PRO A 305 -10.84 6.95 26.47
N GLU A 306 -10.98 8.28 26.53
CA GLU A 306 -10.02 9.12 27.26
C GLU A 306 -10.20 8.94 28.78
N LEU A 307 -9.14 8.49 29.45
CA LEU A 307 -9.15 8.26 30.89
C LEU A 307 -9.13 9.58 31.68
N GLU A 308 -9.95 9.70 32.71
CA GLU A 308 -9.87 10.71 33.78
C GLU A 308 -9.66 10.04 35.14
N CYS A 309 -9.06 10.76 36.10
CA CYS A 309 -8.63 10.22 37.38
C CYS A 309 -9.26 11.02 38.52
N TYR A 310 -10.20 10.41 39.24
CA TYR A 310 -10.93 11.03 40.34
C TYR A 310 -10.40 10.50 41.69
N LYS A 311 -10.09 11.39 42.65
CA LYS A 311 -9.61 10.97 43.97
C LYS A 311 -10.76 10.95 44.98
N GLY A 312 -11.22 9.76 45.34
CA GLY A 312 -12.14 9.53 46.44
C GLY A 312 -11.46 9.62 47.81
N ARG A 313 -12.26 9.77 48.87
CA ARG A 313 -11.76 9.75 50.27
C ARG A 313 -11.64 8.35 50.86
N SER A 314 -12.31 7.37 50.27
CA SER A 314 -12.36 5.95 50.67
C SER A 314 -13.00 5.13 49.53
N GLN A 315 -12.96 3.80 49.62
CA GLN A 315 -13.66 2.94 48.66
C GLN A 315 -15.18 3.17 48.67
N ILE A 316 -15.80 3.33 49.85
CA ILE A 316 -17.22 3.71 49.97
C ILE A 316 -17.53 5.03 49.23
N HIS A 317 -16.64 6.02 49.31
CA HIS A 317 -16.80 7.27 48.57
C HIS A 317 -16.67 7.07 47.05
N CYS A 318 -15.80 6.16 46.60
CA CYS A 318 -15.75 5.76 45.18
C CYS A 318 -17.06 5.07 44.75
N MET A 319 -17.59 4.13 45.53
CA MET A 319 -18.87 3.46 45.23
C MET A 319 -20.04 4.47 45.16
N GLN A 320 -20.08 5.44 46.09
CA GLN A 320 -21.03 6.55 46.07
C GLN A 320 -20.88 7.43 44.82
N SER A 321 -19.65 7.75 44.43
CA SER A 321 -19.35 8.57 43.25
C SER A 321 -19.77 7.88 41.96
N ILE A 322 -19.58 6.56 41.86
CA ILE A 322 -20.04 5.76 40.72
C ILE A 322 -21.56 5.71 40.66
N LYS A 323 -22.22 5.44 41.79
CA LYS A 323 -23.70 5.48 41.87
C LYS A 323 -24.30 6.85 41.52
N ALA A 324 -23.55 7.93 41.79
CA ALA A 324 -23.94 9.29 41.47
C ALA A 324 -23.56 9.74 40.03
N GLY A 325 -22.84 8.93 39.27
CA GLY A 325 -22.35 9.26 37.93
C GLY A 325 -21.23 10.32 37.89
N THR A 326 -20.51 10.52 39.00
CA THR A 326 -19.34 11.43 39.07
C THR A 326 -18.00 10.71 38.89
N ALA A 327 -18.02 9.37 38.94
CA ALA A 327 -16.97 8.49 38.46
C ALA A 327 -17.63 7.31 37.72
N ASP A 328 -16.88 6.56 36.92
CA ASP A 328 -17.43 5.45 36.12
C ASP A 328 -16.99 4.09 36.67
N VAL A 329 -15.73 3.98 37.09
CA VAL A 329 -15.11 2.70 37.49
C VAL A 329 -14.20 2.86 38.71
N THR A 330 -13.98 1.79 39.47
CA THR A 330 -12.98 1.69 40.53
C THR A 330 -12.55 0.23 40.69
N VAL A 331 -11.39 -0.02 41.28
CA VAL A 331 -10.91 -1.38 41.58
C VAL A 331 -11.24 -1.70 43.04
N LEU A 332 -11.98 -2.79 43.26
CA LEU A 332 -12.44 -3.26 44.58
C LEU A 332 -11.90 -4.67 44.83
N ASP A 333 -11.73 -5.03 46.11
CA ASP A 333 -11.55 -6.44 46.49
C ASP A 333 -12.90 -7.15 46.62
N ALA A 334 -12.89 -8.48 46.79
CA ALA A 334 -14.11 -9.28 46.85
C ALA A 334 -15.09 -8.87 47.98
N SER A 335 -14.57 -8.31 49.08
CA SER A 335 -15.40 -7.84 50.20
C SER A 335 -16.08 -6.51 49.89
N ASP A 336 -15.33 -5.60 49.26
CA ASP A 336 -15.87 -4.34 48.76
C ASP A 336 -16.84 -4.56 47.58
N VAL A 337 -16.64 -5.57 46.72
CA VAL A 337 -17.58 -5.93 45.64
C VAL A 337 -18.94 -6.35 46.21
N TYR A 338 -18.97 -7.15 47.28
CA TYR A 338 -20.24 -7.49 47.97
C TYR A 338 -20.96 -6.23 48.47
N THR A 339 -20.23 -5.32 49.11
CA THR A 339 -20.74 -4.04 49.61
C THR A 339 -21.25 -3.13 48.48
N ALA A 340 -20.52 -3.09 47.36
CA ALA A 340 -20.82 -2.32 46.17
C ALA A 340 -22.10 -2.81 45.47
N GLY A 341 -22.28 -4.13 45.34
CA GLY A 341 -23.53 -4.72 44.84
C GLY A 341 -24.70 -4.44 45.80
N LEU A 342 -24.56 -4.79 47.08
CA LEU A 342 -25.66 -4.75 48.05
C LEU A 342 -26.18 -3.34 48.35
N HIS A 343 -25.30 -2.36 48.55
CA HIS A 343 -25.70 -1.01 48.98
C HIS A 343 -25.68 0.02 47.85
N PHE A 344 -24.83 -0.17 46.84
CA PHE A 344 -24.64 0.80 45.77
C PHE A 344 -25.22 0.36 44.42
N GLY A 345 -25.57 -0.93 44.24
CA GLY A 345 -26.12 -1.45 43.00
C GLY A 345 -25.09 -1.54 41.87
N LEU A 346 -23.80 -1.59 42.22
CA LEU A 346 -22.71 -1.69 41.24
C LEU A 346 -22.53 -3.14 40.78
N VAL A 347 -22.11 -3.30 39.52
CA VAL A 347 -21.95 -4.60 38.87
C VAL A 347 -20.47 -4.82 38.51
N PRO A 348 -19.84 -5.94 38.91
CA PRO A 348 -18.51 -6.30 38.42
C PRO A 348 -18.59 -6.70 36.94
N PHE A 349 -17.69 -6.15 36.10
CA PHE A 349 -17.68 -6.39 34.65
C PHE A 349 -16.30 -6.77 34.09
N ILE A 350 -15.25 -6.72 34.92
CA ILE A 350 -13.89 -7.15 34.61
C ILE A 350 -13.18 -7.54 35.92
N SER A 351 -12.31 -8.55 35.85
CA SER A 351 -11.55 -9.06 37.00
C SER A 351 -10.05 -8.96 36.76
N GLU A 352 -9.26 -8.83 37.83
CA GLU A 352 -7.81 -9.04 37.78
C GLU A 352 -7.55 -10.55 37.59
N VAL A 353 -6.64 -10.91 36.68
CA VAL A 353 -6.23 -12.31 36.45
C VAL A 353 -4.81 -12.48 37.00
N TYR A 354 -4.63 -13.54 37.78
CA TYR A 354 -3.33 -13.93 38.36
C TYR A 354 -2.75 -15.15 37.63
N ASN A 355 -1.75 -15.83 38.20
CA ASN A 355 -1.11 -16.99 37.57
C ASN A 355 -1.92 -18.30 37.75
N LEU A 356 -3.23 -18.24 37.51
CA LEU A 356 -4.18 -19.35 37.62
C LEU A 356 -5.03 -19.42 36.34
N GLU A 357 -5.73 -20.53 36.13
CA GLU A 357 -6.58 -20.73 34.94
C GLU A 357 -7.80 -19.80 34.95
N ASP A 358 -8.33 -19.51 36.14
CA ASP A 358 -9.44 -18.60 36.41
C ASP A 358 -8.98 -17.30 37.10
N ALA A 359 -9.88 -16.31 37.14
CA ALA A 359 -9.64 -14.98 37.75
C ALA A 359 -9.72 -14.98 39.30
N ASP A 360 -9.24 -16.05 39.93
CA ASP A 360 -9.29 -16.30 41.38
C ASP A 360 -7.91 -16.20 42.03
N TYR A 361 -7.86 -16.26 43.36
CA TYR A 361 -6.62 -16.39 44.12
C TYR A 361 -6.83 -17.18 45.42
N TYR A 362 -5.78 -17.85 45.91
CA TYR A 362 -5.82 -18.59 47.18
C TYR A 362 -5.56 -17.67 48.38
N VAL A 363 -6.39 -17.79 49.41
CA VAL A 363 -6.15 -17.18 50.72
C VAL A 363 -5.23 -18.09 51.52
N VAL A 364 -4.10 -17.56 52.00
CA VAL A 364 -3.10 -18.33 52.76
C VAL A 364 -2.81 -17.68 54.12
N ALA A 365 -2.61 -18.52 55.14
CA ALA A 365 -2.05 -18.11 56.42
C ALA A 365 -0.55 -18.43 56.42
N VAL A 366 0.29 -17.48 56.82
CA VAL A 366 1.76 -17.62 56.79
C VAL A 366 2.32 -17.43 58.19
N ALA A 367 3.06 -18.43 58.67
CA ALA A 367 3.85 -18.38 59.89
C ALA A 367 5.35 -18.31 59.53
N LYS A 368 6.20 -17.98 60.51
CA LYS A 368 7.65 -18.13 60.35
C LYS A 368 8.02 -19.59 60.55
N GLU A 369 8.83 -20.15 59.65
CA GLU A 369 9.39 -21.51 59.77
C GLU A 369 10.11 -21.72 61.11
N SER A 370 10.71 -20.67 61.68
CA SER A 370 11.39 -20.69 62.97
C SER A 370 10.48 -20.75 64.21
N ASP A 371 9.14 -20.73 64.05
CA ASP A 371 8.16 -20.77 65.14
C ASP A 371 7.25 -22.01 64.98
N PRO A 372 7.72 -23.20 65.40
CA PRO A 372 6.96 -24.44 65.28
C PRO A 372 5.70 -24.47 66.17
N ASP A 373 5.60 -23.58 67.17
CA ASP A 373 4.43 -23.49 68.06
C ASP A 373 3.23 -22.79 67.39
N THR A 374 3.38 -22.24 66.17
CA THR A 374 2.29 -21.61 65.42
C THR A 374 1.60 -22.61 64.49
N GLU A 375 0.87 -23.55 65.09
CA GLU A 375 -0.06 -24.44 64.39
C GLU A 375 -1.49 -23.87 64.35
N LEU A 376 -2.29 -24.25 63.35
CA LEU A 376 -3.68 -23.81 63.16
C LEU A 376 -4.57 -24.04 64.40
N THR A 377 -4.32 -25.14 65.12
CA THR A 377 -5.00 -25.56 66.36
C THR A 377 -4.70 -24.67 67.56
N TYR A 378 -3.54 -23.99 67.58
CA TYR A 378 -3.04 -23.24 68.75
C TYR A 378 -2.99 -21.72 68.54
N LEU A 379 -3.60 -21.20 67.47
CA LEU A 379 -3.61 -19.76 67.16
C LEU A 379 -4.28 -18.86 68.22
N ARG A 380 -5.06 -19.42 69.17
CA ARG A 380 -5.83 -18.67 70.17
C ARG A 380 -4.99 -17.74 71.07
N SER A 381 -3.71 -18.06 71.29
CA SER A 381 -2.77 -17.26 72.09
C SER A 381 -1.80 -16.42 71.25
N LYS A 382 -1.84 -16.54 69.92
CA LYS A 382 -0.96 -15.83 68.98
C LYS A 382 -1.66 -14.55 68.49
N ILE A 383 -0.89 -13.51 68.15
CA ILE A 383 -1.41 -12.22 67.66
C ILE A 383 -1.46 -12.24 66.12
N PRO A 384 -2.63 -12.23 65.47
CA PRO A 384 -2.72 -12.25 64.01
C PRO A 384 -2.45 -10.86 63.40
N ILE A 385 -1.63 -10.81 62.36
CA ILE A 385 -1.49 -9.63 61.49
C ILE A 385 -2.52 -9.77 60.37
N LYS A 386 -3.56 -8.93 60.38
CA LYS A 386 -4.58 -8.89 59.31
C LYS A 386 -4.24 -7.80 58.29
N SER A 387 -4.26 -8.16 57.01
CA SER A 387 -4.34 -7.15 55.94
C SER A 387 -5.74 -6.53 55.94
N TRP A 388 -5.82 -5.22 55.71
CA TRP A 388 -7.11 -4.49 55.66
C TRP A 388 -8.09 -5.10 54.63
N ARG A 389 -7.58 -5.65 53.51
CA ARG A 389 -8.36 -6.34 52.46
C ARG A 389 -8.93 -7.71 52.86
N PHE A 390 -8.54 -8.27 54.02
CA PHE A 390 -8.91 -9.63 54.44
C PHE A 390 -9.66 -9.69 55.79
N SER A 391 -10.01 -8.54 56.37
CA SER A 391 -10.64 -8.48 57.70
C SER A 391 -11.99 -9.19 57.78
N LEU A 392 -12.71 -9.34 56.66
CA LEU A 392 -14.03 -9.96 56.57
C LEU A 392 -14.01 -11.50 56.58
N VAL A 393 -12.90 -12.15 56.20
CA VAL A 393 -12.81 -13.62 56.08
C VAL A 393 -12.56 -14.31 57.43
N LEU A 394 -12.02 -13.59 58.41
CA LEU A 394 -11.62 -14.12 59.73
C LEU A 394 -12.45 -13.52 60.87
N GLY A 395 -13.76 -13.40 60.63
CA GLY A 395 -14.77 -12.94 61.58
C GLY A 395 -15.87 -13.99 61.78
N GLY A 396 -15.51 -15.10 62.43
CA GLY A 396 -16.40 -16.19 62.84
C GLY A 396 -15.91 -16.80 64.15
#